data_AF-A0A7S2BT00-F1
#
_entry.id   AF-A0A7S2BT00-F1
#
_cell.length_a   1.000
_cell.length_b   1.000
_cell.length_c   1.000
_cell.angle_alpha   90.00
_cell.angle_beta   90.00
_cell.angle_gamma   90.00
#
_symmetry.space_group_name_H-M   'P 1'
#
loop_
_entity.id
_entity.type
_entity.pdbx_description
1 polymer ?
#
loop_
_entity_poly.entity_id
_entity_poly.type
_entity_poly.pdbx_seq_one_letter_code
_entity_poly.pdbx_strand_id
1 'polypeptide(L)'
;NLDDEEEDEEDGHLDDDPVLESLDLPHVGGVNRVRSCPSHPHIIASFADTAQVHIWDASKHLNALAGGGPRPPTTGPAARPVFSFDGHTDEGFAMDWQYLAGAGAGAGSDLGSLADAQ
;
A
#
# COMPACT_ATOMS: atom_id res chain seq x y z
N ASN A 1 0.08 50.04 46.31
CA ASN A 1 -1.02 49.63 45.44
C ASN A 1 -0.55 48.36 44.77
N LEU A 2 -0.99 47.23 45.31
CA LEU A 2 -0.78 45.91 44.72
C LEU A 2 -1.96 45.74 43.76
N ASP A 3 -1.69 45.62 42.47
CA ASP A 3 -2.64 45.00 41.55
C ASP A 3 -1.80 44.08 40.66
N ASP A 4 -1.83 42.81 41.04
CA ASP A 4 -1.38 41.66 40.27
C ASP A 4 -2.31 41.52 39.06
N GLU A 5 -1.78 41.79 37.86
CA GLU A 5 -2.35 41.25 36.64
C GLU A 5 -1.47 40.07 36.24
N GLU A 6 -1.75 38.90 36.81
CA GLU A 6 -1.27 37.64 36.26
C GLU A 6 -1.99 37.44 34.91
N GLU A 7 -1.30 37.82 33.82
CA GLU A 7 -1.64 37.36 32.48
C GLU A 7 -1.41 35.85 32.45
N ASP A 8 -2.46 35.08 32.75
CA ASP A 8 -2.61 33.71 32.29
C ASP A 8 -2.62 33.77 30.75
N GLU A 9 -1.44 33.75 30.14
CA GLU A 9 -1.29 33.42 28.73
C GLU A 9 -1.82 31.99 28.56
N GLU A 10 -3.11 31.89 28.19
CA GLU A 10 -3.76 30.66 27.75
C GLU A 10 -2.86 29.99 26.74
N ASP A 11 -2.14 28.99 27.24
CA ASP A 11 -1.68 27.80 26.56
C ASP A 11 -2.27 27.67 25.16
N GLY A 12 -1.51 28.17 24.18
CA GLY A 12 -1.74 27.96 22.77
C GLY A 12 -1.46 26.51 22.38
N HIS A 13 -2.10 25.56 23.07
CA HIS A 13 -2.19 24.15 22.73
C HIS A 13 -2.94 24.05 21.39
N LEU A 14 -2.23 24.33 20.31
CA LEU A 14 -2.53 23.76 19.00
C LEU A 14 -2.22 22.26 19.07
N ASP A 15 -2.94 21.55 19.94
CA ASP A 15 -3.10 20.11 19.94
C ASP A 15 -4.12 19.74 18.87
N ASP A 16 -3.82 20.11 17.63
CA ASP A 16 -4.52 19.48 16.52
C ASP A 16 -4.03 18.02 16.48
N ASP A 17 -4.89 17.11 16.94
CA ASP A 17 -4.67 15.67 16.84
C ASP A 17 -4.23 15.31 15.41
N PRO A 18 -3.22 14.43 15.24
CA PRO A 18 -2.78 14.05 13.91
C PRO A 18 -3.90 13.39 13.12
N VAL A 19 -4.25 13.97 11.97
CA VAL A 19 -5.27 13.41 11.07
C VAL A 19 -4.66 12.32 10.21
N LEU A 20 -5.18 11.10 10.36
CA LEU A 20 -4.83 9.95 9.50
C LEU A 20 -5.92 9.74 8.44
N GLU A 21 -5.53 9.78 7.17
CA GLU A 21 -6.39 9.40 6.05
C GLU A 21 -5.97 8.02 5.52
N SER A 22 -6.95 7.15 5.23
CA SER A 22 -6.72 5.82 4.67
C SER A 22 -7.68 5.53 3.52
N LEU A 23 -7.22 4.70 2.58
CA LEU A 23 -8.02 4.16 1.49
C LEU A 23 -7.79 2.65 1.39
N ASP A 24 -8.85 1.91 1.09
CA ASP A 24 -8.84 0.46 1.12
C ASP A 24 -8.75 -0.16 -0.28
N LEU A 25 -8.07 -1.30 -0.35
CA LEU A 25 -8.07 -2.23 -1.47
C LEU A 25 -8.80 -3.51 -1.03
N PRO A 26 -10.00 -3.80 -1.57
CA PRO A 26 -10.76 -4.97 -1.16
C PRO A 26 -10.03 -6.26 -1.51
N HIS A 27 -9.65 -7.02 -0.49
CA HIS A 27 -8.88 -8.25 -0.62
C HIS A 27 -9.73 -9.45 -0.17
N VAL A 28 -9.66 -10.56 -0.91
CA VAL A 28 -10.34 -11.81 -0.54
C VAL A 28 -9.38 -12.69 0.25
N GLY A 29 -9.81 -13.16 1.42
CA GLY A 29 -8.95 -13.91 2.33
C GLY A 29 -8.08 -13.01 3.22
N GLY A 30 -7.38 -13.63 4.16
CA GLY A 30 -6.40 -12.99 5.02
C GLY A 30 -5.11 -12.68 4.28
N VAL A 31 -4.48 -11.54 4.59
CA VAL A 31 -3.21 -11.13 3.97
C VAL A 31 -2.05 -11.49 4.90
N ASN A 32 -1.21 -12.42 4.48
CA ASN A 32 -0.03 -12.84 5.24
C ASN A 32 1.19 -11.96 4.95
N ARG A 33 1.30 -11.45 3.72
CA ARG A 33 2.43 -10.62 3.29
C ARG A 33 2.01 -9.58 2.25
N VAL A 34 2.57 -8.37 2.37
CA VAL A 34 2.45 -7.30 1.38
C VAL A 34 3.83 -6.75 1.05
N ARG A 35 4.11 -6.48 -0.23
CA ARG A 35 5.33 -5.78 -0.66
C ARG A 35 5.04 -4.82 -1.80
N SER A 36 5.53 -3.58 -1.69
CA SER A 36 5.58 -2.65 -2.83
C SER A 36 6.73 -3.02 -3.77
N CYS A 37 6.51 -2.90 -5.06
CA CYS A 37 7.55 -3.07 -6.06
C CYS A 37 8.59 -1.95 -5.94
N PRO A 38 9.90 -2.25 -5.84
CA PRO A 38 10.93 -1.22 -5.64
C PRO A 38 11.06 -0.19 -6.78
N SER A 39 10.90 -0.63 -8.02
CA SER A 39 10.94 0.20 -9.24
C SER A 39 9.65 0.99 -9.45
N HIS A 40 8.52 0.41 -9.08
CA HIS A 40 7.19 0.98 -9.27
C HIS A 40 6.39 0.90 -7.95
N PRO A 41 6.57 1.83 -6.99
CA PRO A 41 5.98 1.70 -5.64
C PRO A 41 4.45 1.64 -5.58
N HIS A 42 3.77 2.07 -6.63
CA HIS A 42 2.31 1.95 -6.77
C HIS A 42 1.86 0.53 -7.11
N ILE A 43 2.76 -0.34 -7.60
CA ILE A 43 2.51 -1.75 -7.81
C ILE A 43 2.78 -2.49 -6.51
N ILE A 44 1.79 -3.21 -6.02
CA ILE A 44 1.83 -3.91 -4.74
C ILE A 44 1.52 -5.38 -4.97
N ALA A 45 2.28 -6.27 -4.33
CA ALA A 45 1.97 -7.70 -4.27
C ALA A 45 1.46 -8.05 -2.88
N SER A 46 0.43 -8.90 -2.80
CA SER A 46 -0.04 -9.52 -1.56
C SER A 46 -0.10 -11.04 -1.69
N PHE A 47 0.25 -11.75 -0.61
CA PHE A 47 0.07 -13.20 -0.51
C PHE A 47 -1.06 -13.49 0.49
N ALA A 48 -2.11 -14.12 -0.01
CA ALA A 48 -3.29 -14.52 0.74
C ALA A 48 -3.12 -15.88 1.44
N ASP A 49 -3.83 -16.08 2.54
CA ASP A 49 -4.06 -17.39 3.18
C ASP A 49 -4.77 -18.40 2.25
N THR A 50 -5.37 -17.94 1.16
CA THR A 50 -5.97 -18.77 0.11
C THR A 50 -4.96 -19.39 -0.86
N ALA A 51 -3.66 -19.34 -0.55
CA ALA A 51 -2.56 -19.72 -1.44
C ALA A 51 -2.44 -18.87 -2.73
N GLN A 52 -3.13 -17.72 -2.78
CA GLN A 52 -3.11 -16.84 -3.95
C GLN A 52 -2.18 -15.64 -3.75
N VAL A 53 -1.47 -15.28 -4.83
CA VAL A 53 -0.70 -14.03 -4.89
C VAL A 53 -1.42 -13.04 -5.80
N HIS A 54 -1.71 -11.85 -5.29
CA HIS A 54 -2.39 -10.80 -6.02
C HIS A 54 -1.44 -9.63 -6.30
N ILE A 55 -1.49 -9.10 -7.52
CA ILE A 55 -0.83 -7.85 -7.90
C ILE A 55 -1.89 -6.75 -8.00
N TRP A 56 -1.59 -5.61 -7.40
CA TRP A 56 -2.46 -4.44 -7.29
C TRP A 56 -1.80 -3.22 -7.92
N ASP A 57 -2.60 -2.38 -8.56
CA ASP A 57 -2.20 -1.03 -8.96
C ASP A 57 -2.88 -0.01 -8.03
N ALA A 58 -2.09 0.54 -7.09
CA ALA A 58 -2.52 1.53 -6.12
C ALA A 58 -2.33 2.97 -6.60
N SER A 59 -2.03 3.21 -7.89
CA SER A 59 -1.76 4.57 -8.41
C SER A 59 -2.89 5.55 -8.11
N LYS A 60 -4.14 5.10 -8.25
CA LYS A 60 -5.32 5.95 -7.99
C LYS A 60 -5.49 6.24 -6.50
N HIS A 61 -5.20 5.27 -5.64
CA HIS A 61 -5.24 5.43 -4.18
C HIS A 61 -4.19 6.43 -3.72
N LEU A 62 -2.94 6.27 -4.17
CA LEU A 62 -1.85 7.17 -3.85
C LEU A 62 -2.13 8.59 -4.35
N ASN A 63 -2.66 8.73 -5.58
CA ASN A 63 -3.03 10.03 -6.11
C ASN A 63 -4.16 10.70 -5.31
N ALA A 64 -5.19 9.94 -4.88
CA ALA A 64 -6.26 10.48 -4.06
C ALA A 64 -5.78 10.92 -2.67
N LEU A 65 -4.91 10.13 -2.01
CA LEU A 65 -4.28 10.51 -0.73
C LEU A 65 -3.37 11.73 -0.84
N ALA A 66 -2.76 11.96 -2.00
CA ALA A 66 -1.98 13.16 -2.29
C ALA A 66 -2.86 14.39 -2.64
N GLY A 67 -4.19 14.28 -2.56
CA GLY A 67 -5.15 15.33 -2.94
C GLY A 67 -5.35 15.49 -4.46
N GLY A 68 -4.79 14.60 -5.27
CA GLY A 68 -4.72 14.71 -6.73
C GLY A 68 -5.87 14.05 -7.51
N GLY A 69 -6.94 13.59 -6.85
CA GLY A 69 -8.06 12.99 -7.57
C GLY A 69 -9.18 12.45 -6.69
N PRO A 70 -10.26 11.93 -7.31
CA PRO A 70 -11.36 11.33 -6.58
C PRO A 70 -10.92 10.02 -5.91
N ARG A 71 -11.54 9.70 -4.77
CA ARG A 71 -11.33 8.41 -4.10
C ARG A 71 -11.70 7.25 -5.05
N PRO A 72 -10.86 6.22 -5.18
CA PRO A 72 -11.16 5.06 -6.02
C PRO A 72 -12.40 4.30 -5.53
N PRO A 73 -13.17 3.68 -6.43
CA PRO A 73 -14.29 2.83 -6.04
C PRO A 73 -13.79 1.58 -5.31
N THR A 74 -14.50 1.18 -4.26
CA THR A 74 -14.23 -0.04 -3.48
C THR A 74 -14.96 -1.27 -4.03
N THR A 75 -15.61 -1.16 -5.18
CA THR A 75 -16.33 -2.27 -5.83
C THR A 75 -16.13 -2.26 -7.33
N GLY A 76 -16.45 -3.39 -7.97
CA GLY A 76 -16.35 -3.54 -9.42
C GLY A 76 -14.93 -3.79 -9.92
N PRO A 77 -14.70 -3.70 -11.25
CA PRO A 77 -13.43 -4.09 -11.85
C PRO A 77 -12.23 -3.27 -11.39
N ALA A 78 -12.44 -1.99 -11.07
CA ALA A 78 -11.38 -1.09 -10.60
C ALA A 78 -10.90 -1.38 -9.17
N ALA A 79 -11.65 -2.22 -8.43
CA ALA A 79 -11.30 -2.64 -7.07
C ALA A 79 -10.69 -4.06 -7.03
N ARG A 80 -10.43 -4.68 -8.19
CA ARG A 80 -9.87 -6.04 -8.30
C ARG A 80 -8.36 -5.99 -8.51
N PRO A 81 -7.63 -7.06 -8.16
CA PRO A 81 -6.24 -7.23 -8.56
C PRO A 81 -6.07 -7.08 -10.07
N VAL A 82 -4.97 -6.48 -10.51
CA VAL A 82 -4.59 -6.46 -11.94
C VAL A 82 -4.14 -7.83 -12.42
N PHE A 83 -3.61 -8.64 -11.50
CA PHE A 83 -3.23 -10.03 -11.75
C PHE A 83 -3.39 -10.86 -10.48
N SER A 84 -3.69 -12.14 -10.66
CA SER A 84 -3.75 -13.12 -9.56
C SER A 84 -3.10 -14.42 -10.01
N PHE A 85 -2.22 -14.94 -9.17
CA PHE A 85 -1.57 -16.23 -9.33
C PHE A 85 -2.12 -17.21 -8.30
N ASP A 86 -2.52 -18.39 -8.74
CA ASP A 86 -3.17 -19.44 -7.95
C ASP A 86 -2.43 -20.79 -8.05
N GLY A 87 -1.13 -20.75 -8.37
CA GLY A 87 -0.32 -21.96 -8.55
C GLY A 87 0.25 -22.56 -7.27
N HIS A 88 0.18 -21.86 -6.13
CA HIS A 88 0.60 -22.43 -4.85
C HIS A 88 -0.52 -23.32 -4.28
N THR A 89 -0.14 -24.39 -3.60
CA THR A 89 -1.09 -25.33 -2.99
C THR A 89 -1.43 -24.98 -1.55
N ASP A 90 -0.65 -24.10 -0.94
CA ASP A 90 -0.77 -23.67 0.44
C ASP A 90 -0.31 -22.20 0.57
N GLU A 91 -0.60 -21.59 1.71
CA GLU A 91 -0.12 -20.25 2.03
C GLU A 91 1.42 -20.18 2.04
N GLY A 92 1.97 -19.00 1.72
CA GLY A 92 3.40 -18.77 1.75
C GLY A 92 3.81 -17.70 2.76
N PHE A 93 4.94 -17.93 3.42
CA PHE A 93 5.52 -17.00 4.38
C PHE A 93 6.55 -16.07 3.77
N ALA A 94 7.03 -16.32 2.56
CA ALA A 94 8.02 -15.51 1.86
C ALA A 94 7.50 -15.12 0.47
N MET A 95 7.83 -13.89 0.07
CA MET A 95 7.58 -13.33 -1.26
C MET A 95 8.61 -12.23 -1.44
N ASP A 96 9.18 -12.08 -2.64
CA ASP A 96 10.03 -10.94 -2.96
C ASP A 96 9.96 -10.58 -4.45
N TRP A 97 10.36 -9.36 -4.77
CA TRP A 97 10.44 -8.90 -6.15
C TRP A 97 11.80 -9.27 -6.74
N GLN A 98 11.79 -9.92 -7.90
CA GLN A 98 13.02 -10.14 -8.67
C GLN A 98 13.40 -8.85 -9.41
N TYR A 99 14.61 -8.35 -9.18
CA TYR A 99 15.14 -7.21 -9.92
C TYR A 99 15.97 -7.71 -11.11
N LEU A 100 15.52 -7.46 -12.34
CA LEU A 100 16.35 -7.75 -13.52
C LEU A 100 17.43 -6.67 -13.67
N ALA A 101 18.56 -6.87 -12.98
CA ALA A 101 19.76 -6.07 -13.17
C ALA A 101 20.42 -6.41 -14.53
N GLY A 102 19.88 -5.90 -15.64
CA GLY A 102 20.50 -6.18 -16.95
C GLY A 102 19.87 -5.55 -18.18
N ALA A 103 18.63 -5.05 -18.14
CA ALA A 103 18.07 -4.32 -19.27
C ALA A 103 18.39 -2.83 -19.11
N GLY A 104 19.36 -2.34 -19.87
CA GLY A 104 19.71 -0.92 -19.90
C GLY A 104 18.45 -0.05 -20.01
N ALA A 105 18.38 0.96 -19.14
CA ALA A 105 17.40 2.06 -19.12
C ALA A 105 16.21 1.89 -20.07
N GLY A 106 15.18 1.11 -19.70
CA GLY A 106 13.92 1.11 -20.45
C GLY A 106 13.06 -0.16 -20.51
N ALA A 107 13.40 -1.26 -19.83
CA ALA A 107 12.53 -2.45 -19.86
C ALA A 107 12.46 -3.15 -18.50
N GLY A 108 11.63 -2.64 -17.60
CA GLY A 108 11.32 -3.28 -16.32
C GLY A 108 10.27 -4.36 -16.50
N SER A 109 10.66 -5.58 -16.83
CA SER A 109 9.78 -6.74 -16.63
C SER A 109 9.77 -7.09 -15.14
N ASP A 110 8.90 -6.43 -14.38
CA ASP A 110 8.70 -6.67 -12.94
C ASP A 110 7.67 -7.80 -12.68
N LEU A 111 7.46 -8.68 -13.65
CA LEU A 111 6.62 -9.87 -13.48
C LEU A 111 7.46 -10.95 -12.80
N GLY A 112 7.49 -10.86 -11.47
CA GLY A 112 8.19 -11.77 -10.59
C GLY A 112 7.76 -13.21 -10.85
N SER A 113 8.73 -14.03 -11.27
CA SER A 113 8.73 -15.43 -10.85
C SER A 113 8.76 -15.41 -9.31
N LEU A 114 7.64 -15.78 -8.70
CA LEU A 114 7.54 -16.02 -7.27
C LEU A 114 8.40 -17.25 -6.97
N ALA A 115 9.63 -17.03 -6.51
CA ALA A 115 10.48 -18.12 -6.10
C ALA A 115 10.04 -18.58 -4.71
N ASP A 116 9.43 -19.77 -4.63
CA ASP A 116 9.22 -20.49 -3.38
C ASP A 116 10.58 -20.91 -2.80
N ALA A 117 10.85 -20.52 -1.55
CA ALA A 117 11.84 -21.19 -0.73
C ALA A 117 11.11 -22.27 0.07
N GLN A 118 11.24 -23.53 -0.36
CA GLN A 118 10.88 -24.72 0.44
C GLN A 118 11.79 -24.86 1.65
#